data_AF-A0A8I0ZUG6-F1
#
_entry.id   AF-A0A8I0ZUG6-F1
#
_cell.length_a   1.000
_cell.length_b   1.000
_cell.length_c   1.000
_cell.angle_alpha   90.00
_cell.angle_beta   90.00
_cell.angle_gamma   90.00
#
_symmetry.space_group_name_H-M   'P 1'
#
loop_
_entity.id
_entity.type
_entity.pdbx_description
1 polymer ?
#
loop_
_entity_poly.entity_id
_entity_poly.type
_entity_poly.pdbx_seq_one_letter_code
_entity_poly.pdbx_strand_id
1 'polypeptide(L)'
;MSRAGSVVAAIALGSVVAVSAPAQASVPADGSDGGCGKWTSSVVTTGAGMLENLEFDGSGSMVLSQSALIGPGALLKVAPDGTRTTLVGDVTGPGGLVARDGSVYFTTGNSTVSGLFGVADGSLRKVDVADGSVTTIADGLVMPNGLVPLDGNRFLTARTLTRPGLTVIDSDGTSSIVREDLGTVDGLARSGSTIYVTTTFDMVTAVHVLDAHDLGGPVRTITLPGFGPANMADDLTVGPDGALYVAFNAGGKVVRVDPDSGSSCEIASGLPFTSAVKFGAGPGWDPNSLYTTGFLGDVHRLERVAG
;
A
#
# COMPACT_ATOMS: atom_id res chain seq x y z
N MET A 1 1.24 -44.39 -27.28
CA MET A 1 2.06 -43.17 -27.16
C MET A 1 1.18 -41.99 -27.52
N SER A 2 0.56 -41.35 -26.53
CA SER A 2 -0.35 -40.22 -26.75
C SER A 2 0.14 -39.06 -25.88
N ARG A 3 0.62 -38.00 -26.52
CA ARG A 3 1.08 -36.77 -25.89
C ARG A 3 -0.15 -36.01 -25.38
N ALA A 4 -0.28 -35.85 -24.06
CA ALA A 4 -1.22 -34.92 -23.46
C ALA A 4 -0.59 -33.52 -23.46
N GLY A 5 -1.09 -32.63 -24.32
CA GLY A 5 -0.72 -31.22 -24.31
C GLY A 5 -1.41 -30.51 -23.14
N SER A 6 -0.63 -29.86 -22.29
CA SER A 6 -1.15 -28.97 -21.24
C SER A 6 -1.57 -27.64 -21.86
N VAL A 7 -2.85 -27.28 -21.71
CA VAL A 7 -3.37 -25.95 -22.04
C VAL A 7 -3.11 -25.05 -20.83
N VAL A 8 -2.15 -24.13 -20.95
CA VAL A 8 -2.01 -23.00 -20.03
C VAL A 8 -3.04 -21.95 -20.45
N ALA A 9 -4.07 -21.75 -19.64
CA ALA A 9 -5.00 -20.64 -19.84
C ALA A 9 -4.31 -19.34 -19.38
N ALA A 10 -3.78 -18.59 -20.34
CA ALA A 10 -3.39 -17.21 -20.12
C ALA A 10 -4.67 -16.36 -19.99
N ILE A 11 -4.95 -15.84 -18.79
CA ILE A 11 -5.98 -14.81 -18.63
C ILE A 11 -5.37 -13.49 -19.11
N ALA A 12 -5.53 -13.22 -20.40
CA ALA A 12 -5.32 -11.89 -20.95
C ALA A 12 -6.57 -11.05 -20.65
N LEU A 13 -6.50 -10.13 -19.69
CA LEU A 13 -7.48 -9.07 -19.51
C LEU A 13 -7.31 -8.05 -20.65
N GLY A 14 -7.89 -8.37 -21.80
CA GLY A 14 -8.01 -7.43 -22.91
C GLY A 14 -9.18 -6.48 -22.67
N SER A 15 -8.91 -5.35 -22.01
CA SER A 15 -9.88 -4.26 -21.90
C SER A 15 -9.72 -3.34 -23.10
N VAL A 16 -10.74 -3.28 -23.95
CA VAL A 16 -10.85 -2.24 -24.98
C VAL A 16 -11.01 -0.90 -24.25
N VAL A 17 -9.98 -0.05 -24.28
CA VAL A 17 -10.05 1.29 -23.71
C VAL A 17 -10.87 2.17 -24.64
N ALA A 18 -12.15 2.37 -24.33
CA ALA A 18 -12.87 3.53 -24.83
C ALA A 18 -12.23 4.77 -24.18
N VAL A 19 -11.62 5.65 -24.99
CA VAL A 19 -11.10 6.94 -24.53
C VAL A 19 -12.29 7.80 -24.12
N SER A 20 -12.70 7.65 -22.87
CA SER A 20 -13.57 8.58 -22.17
C SER A 20 -12.68 9.63 -21.52
N ALA A 21 -13.16 10.87 -21.45
CA ALA A 21 -12.48 11.92 -20.69
C ALA A 21 -12.18 11.41 -19.26
N PRO A 22 -11.05 11.78 -18.64
CA PRO A 22 -10.72 11.31 -17.30
C PRO A 22 -11.91 11.59 -16.39
N ALA A 23 -12.47 10.53 -15.80
CA ALA A 23 -13.49 10.66 -14.78
C ALA A 23 -12.88 11.54 -13.68
N GLN A 24 -13.46 12.72 -13.47
CA GLN A 24 -13.01 13.58 -12.38
C GLN A 24 -13.30 12.85 -11.08
N ALA A 25 -12.29 12.73 -10.22
CA ALA A 25 -12.46 12.28 -8.85
C ALA A 25 -13.61 13.10 -8.24
N SER A 26 -14.63 12.40 -7.77
CA SER A 26 -15.85 13.02 -7.26
C SER A 26 -16.16 12.44 -5.90
N VAL A 27 -16.55 13.31 -4.98
CA VAL A 27 -17.05 12.90 -3.67
C VAL A 27 -18.55 12.64 -3.85
N PRO A 28 -19.12 11.59 -3.22
CA PRO A 28 -20.55 11.29 -3.32
C PRO A 28 -21.39 12.56 -3.11
N ALA A 29 -22.31 12.83 -4.05
CA ALA A 29 -23.18 14.01 -4.04
C ALA A 29 -24.39 13.85 -3.10
N ASP A 30 -24.49 12.68 -2.48
CA ASP A 30 -25.59 12.21 -1.67
C ASP A 30 -25.33 12.67 -0.23
N GLY A 31 -25.95 13.79 0.16
CA GLY A 31 -25.84 14.42 1.48
C GLY A 31 -26.35 13.61 2.68
N SER A 32 -26.19 12.29 2.68
CA SER A 32 -26.02 11.54 3.93
C SER A 32 -24.55 11.56 4.29
N ASP A 33 -24.11 12.60 5.02
CA ASP A 33 -22.79 12.61 5.65
C ASP A 33 -22.68 11.32 6.46
N GLY A 34 -21.91 10.35 5.97
CA GLY A 34 -21.63 9.09 6.66
C GLY A 34 -20.77 9.28 7.92
N GLY A 35 -20.98 10.38 8.65
CA GLY A 35 -20.21 10.81 9.81
C GLY A 35 -18.85 11.43 9.51
N CYS A 36 -18.39 11.42 8.26
CA CYS A 36 -16.98 11.70 7.93
C CYS A 36 -16.69 13.06 7.29
N GLY A 37 -17.74 13.87 7.12
CA GLY A 37 -17.65 15.18 6.50
C GLY A 37 -17.33 15.13 5.01
N LYS A 38 -17.26 16.31 4.39
CA LYS A 38 -16.95 16.46 2.97
C LYS A 38 -15.44 16.56 2.77
N TRP A 39 -14.98 15.97 1.68
CA TRP A 39 -13.59 16.06 1.25
C TRP A 39 -13.51 16.64 -0.17
N THR A 40 -12.33 17.12 -0.56
CA THR A 40 -12.00 17.52 -1.92
C THR A 40 -10.76 16.78 -2.39
N SER A 41 -10.69 16.48 -3.68
CA SER A 41 -9.52 15.86 -4.31
C SER A 41 -8.84 16.83 -5.27
N SER A 42 -7.51 16.87 -5.24
CA SER A 42 -6.69 17.60 -6.20
C SER A 42 -5.51 16.74 -6.64
N VAL A 43 -5.07 16.91 -7.89
CA VAL A 43 -3.95 16.15 -8.44
C VAL A 43 -2.64 16.79 -7.99
N VAL A 44 -1.72 15.98 -7.49
CA VAL A 44 -0.34 16.39 -7.17
C VAL A 44 0.57 16.12 -8.36
N THR A 45 0.53 14.92 -8.91
CA THR A 45 1.29 14.54 -10.12
C THR A 45 0.57 13.41 -10.87
N THR A 46 0.84 13.29 -12.17
CA THR A 46 0.35 12.19 -13.02
C THR A 46 1.47 11.60 -13.87
N GLY A 47 1.21 10.46 -14.50
CA GLY A 47 2.15 9.81 -15.41
C GLY A 47 3.41 9.31 -14.70
N ALA A 48 3.29 8.88 -13.44
CA ALA A 48 4.39 8.35 -12.66
C ALA A 48 4.68 6.87 -12.89
N GLY A 49 3.89 6.18 -13.72
CA GLY A 49 3.95 4.72 -13.84
C GLY A 49 3.12 4.05 -12.75
N MET A 50 3.11 2.72 -12.69
CA MET A 50 2.26 2.00 -11.72
C MET A 50 2.81 2.20 -10.31
N LEU A 51 2.06 2.84 -9.41
CA LEU A 51 2.51 3.18 -8.07
C LEU A 51 1.95 2.20 -7.04
N GLU A 52 2.82 1.55 -6.27
CA GLU A 52 2.44 0.56 -5.25
C GLU A 52 2.27 1.17 -3.87
N ASN A 53 3.14 2.12 -3.50
CA ASN A 53 3.16 2.66 -2.14
C ASN A 53 3.71 4.10 -2.11
N LEU A 54 3.48 4.80 -0.99
CA LEU A 54 4.01 6.13 -0.74
C LEU A 54 4.43 6.35 0.72
N GLU A 55 5.49 7.13 0.92
CA GLU A 55 5.99 7.51 2.25
C GLU A 55 6.63 8.89 2.21
N PHE A 56 6.61 9.63 3.33
CA PHE A 56 7.28 10.94 3.40
C PHE A 56 8.67 10.79 4.02
N ASP A 57 9.71 11.27 3.32
CA ASP A 57 11.11 11.09 3.73
C ASP A 57 11.54 11.93 4.95
N GLY A 58 10.66 12.77 5.47
CA GLY A 58 10.91 13.70 6.58
C GLY A 58 11.77 14.91 6.22
N SER A 59 12.34 14.96 5.02
CA SER A 59 13.19 16.04 4.50
C SER A 59 12.49 16.91 3.44
N GLY A 60 11.22 16.63 3.18
CA GLY A 60 10.34 17.45 2.32
C GLY A 60 9.95 16.77 1.01
N SER A 61 10.27 15.49 0.81
CA SER A 61 9.81 14.75 -0.36
C SER A 61 8.87 13.61 0.00
N MET A 62 7.89 13.37 -0.86
CA MET A 62 7.17 12.11 -0.94
C MET A 62 8.01 11.12 -1.74
N VAL A 63 8.18 9.91 -1.26
CA VAL A 63 8.83 8.79 -1.93
C VAL A 63 7.74 7.85 -2.43
N LEU A 64 7.86 7.41 -3.68
CA LEU A 64 6.92 6.50 -4.31
C LEU A 64 7.61 5.20 -4.71
N SER A 65 6.95 4.07 -4.46
CA SER A 65 7.31 2.78 -5.03
C SER A 65 6.69 2.66 -6.41
N GLN A 66 7.51 2.71 -7.45
CA GLN A 66 7.06 2.69 -8.83
C GLN A 66 7.42 1.36 -9.51
N SER A 67 6.41 0.58 -9.86
CA SER A 67 6.53 -0.56 -10.76
C SER A 67 6.63 -0.13 -12.23
N ALA A 68 7.30 -0.94 -13.03
CA ALA A 68 7.39 -0.76 -14.49
C ALA A 68 6.69 -1.91 -15.22
N LEU A 69 6.03 -1.60 -16.34
CA LEU A 69 5.40 -2.62 -17.19
C LEU A 69 6.44 -3.52 -17.87
N ILE A 70 7.61 -2.96 -18.20
CA ILE A 70 8.73 -3.64 -18.84
C ILE A 70 9.99 -3.24 -18.09
N GLY A 71 10.74 -4.22 -17.60
CA GLY A 71 11.98 -4.01 -16.85
C GLY A 71 11.73 -3.70 -15.36
N PRO A 72 12.79 -3.34 -14.62
CA PRO A 72 12.68 -3.01 -13.21
C PRO A 72 12.00 -1.65 -13.02
N GLY A 73 11.40 -1.48 -11.84
CA GLY A 73 10.83 -0.24 -11.37
C GLY A 73 11.87 0.70 -10.75
N ALA A 74 11.40 1.64 -9.93
CA ALA A 74 12.23 2.61 -9.24
C ALA A 74 11.57 3.07 -7.93
N LEU A 75 12.38 3.71 -7.07
CA LEU A 75 11.85 4.65 -6.08
C LEU A 75 11.96 6.06 -6.65
N LEU A 76 10.84 6.79 -6.66
CA LEU A 76 10.80 8.18 -7.10
C LEU A 76 10.69 9.10 -5.88
N LYS A 77 11.29 10.29 -5.96
CA LYS A 77 11.00 11.43 -5.09
C LYS A 77 10.06 12.39 -5.81
N VAL A 78 9.07 12.90 -5.09
CA VAL A 78 8.14 13.93 -5.51
C VAL A 78 8.29 15.11 -4.56
N ALA A 79 8.54 16.30 -5.09
CA ALA A 79 8.51 17.54 -4.34
C ALA A 79 7.06 18.05 -4.18
N PRO A 80 6.77 18.97 -3.24
CA PRO A 80 5.42 19.50 -3.04
C PRO A 80 4.79 20.16 -4.27
N ASP A 81 5.62 20.62 -5.23
CA ASP A 81 5.17 21.20 -6.51
C ASP A 81 4.86 20.15 -7.59
N GLY A 82 4.98 18.85 -7.26
CA GLY A 82 4.76 17.74 -8.18
C GLY A 82 6.00 17.34 -9.01
N THR A 83 7.14 18.03 -8.86
CA THR A 83 8.37 17.69 -9.58
C THR A 83 8.89 16.32 -9.14
N ARG A 84 9.29 15.49 -10.11
CA ARG A 84 9.75 14.11 -9.88
C ARG A 84 11.21 13.91 -10.22
N THR A 85 11.91 13.14 -9.39
CA THR A 85 13.29 12.66 -9.63
C THR A 85 13.43 11.22 -9.19
N THR A 86 14.33 10.45 -9.80
CA THR A 86 14.65 9.11 -9.32
C THR A 86 15.51 9.16 -8.05
N LEU A 87 15.11 8.44 -7.01
CA LEU A 87 15.92 8.21 -5.80
C LEU A 87 16.74 6.93 -5.91
N VAL A 88 16.10 5.83 -6.32
CA VAL A 88 16.75 4.55 -6.58
C VAL A 88 16.22 4.00 -7.90
N GLY A 89 17.12 3.73 -8.86
CA GLY A 89 16.77 3.04 -10.10
C GLY A 89 16.83 1.52 -9.97
N ASP A 90 16.33 0.82 -10.99
CA ASP A 90 16.46 -0.63 -11.14
C ASP A 90 15.97 -1.46 -9.93
N VAL A 91 14.80 -1.09 -9.39
CA VAL A 91 14.18 -1.79 -8.27
C VAL A 91 13.13 -2.79 -8.78
N THR A 92 13.40 -4.09 -8.67
CA THR A 92 12.43 -5.14 -9.04
C THR A 92 11.26 -5.16 -8.06
N GLY A 93 10.04 -4.93 -8.53
CA GLY A 93 8.81 -5.01 -7.72
C GLY A 93 8.90 -4.25 -6.40
N PRO A 94 9.05 -2.91 -6.41
CA PRO A 94 9.11 -2.14 -5.18
C PRO A 94 7.78 -2.23 -4.43
N GLY A 95 7.82 -2.55 -3.14
CA GLY A 95 6.64 -2.69 -2.28
C GLY A 95 6.55 -1.60 -1.22
N GLY A 96 6.25 -1.99 0.02
CA GLY A 96 6.05 -1.10 1.15
C GLY A 96 7.27 -0.24 1.49
N LEU A 97 6.98 0.94 2.04
CA LEU A 97 7.96 1.98 2.37
C LEU A 97 7.83 2.40 3.84
N VAL A 98 8.96 2.63 4.50
CA VAL A 98 9.02 3.19 5.86
C VAL A 98 10.16 4.20 5.96
N ALA A 99 9.87 5.45 6.30
CA ALA A 99 10.89 6.48 6.53
C ALA A 99 11.28 6.51 8.01
N ARG A 100 12.59 6.49 8.28
CA ARG A 100 13.15 6.55 9.62
C ARG A 100 14.62 6.98 9.59
N ASP A 101 15.00 7.83 10.54
CA ASP A 101 16.40 8.19 10.81
C ASP A 101 17.17 8.67 9.56
N GLY A 102 16.54 9.52 8.74
CA GLY A 102 17.13 10.08 7.51
C GLY A 102 17.18 9.11 6.32
N SER A 103 16.48 7.99 6.41
CA SER A 103 16.50 6.95 5.39
C SER A 103 15.10 6.43 5.08
N VAL A 104 14.96 5.79 3.91
CA VAL A 104 13.75 5.08 3.54
C VAL A 104 14.07 3.60 3.42
N TYR A 105 13.35 2.78 4.18
CA TYR A 105 13.35 1.34 4.10
C TYR A 105 12.30 0.92 3.10
N PHE A 106 12.62 -0.04 2.24
CA PHE A 106 11.74 -0.47 1.16
C PHE A 106 11.89 -1.95 0.88
N THR A 107 10.80 -2.57 0.46
CA THR A 107 10.81 -3.96 0.01
C THR A 107 10.98 -4.06 -1.50
N THR A 108 11.55 -5.16 -1.97
CA THR A 108 11.64 -5.53 -3.39
C THR A 108 11.01 -6.89 -3.62
N GLY A 109 10.74 -7.26 -4.87
CA GLY A 109 10.15 -8.54 -5.23
C GLY A 109 8.65 -8.62 -4.96
N ASN A 110 7.98 -7.50 -4.70
CA ASN A 110 6.52 -7.40 -4.77
C ASN A 110 6.08 -7.54 -6.24
N SER A 111 5.94 -8.79 -6.69
CA SER A 111 5.42 -9.08 -8.03
C SER A 111 4.44 -10.25 -7.97
N THR A 112 3.43 -10.21 -8.84
CA THR A 112 2.47 -11.31 -8.98
C THR A 112 3.15 -12.64 -9.29
N VAL A 113 4.25 -12.61 -10.06
CA VAL A 113 5.02 -13.81 -10.42
C VAL A 113 5.71 -14.39 -9.19
N SER A 114 6.39 -13.56 -8.40
CA SER A 114 7.06 -13.98 -7.16
C SER A 114 6.06 -14.57 -6.17
N GLY A 115 4.91 -13.91 -6.01
CA GLY A 115 3.81 -14.39 -5.17
C GLY A 115 3.27 -15.74 -5.62
N LEU A 116 2.82 -15.84 -6.89
CA LEU A 116 2.16 -17.03 -7.42
C LEU A 116 3.07 -18.27 -7.35
N PHE A 117 4.34 -18.12 -7.71
CA PHE A 117 5.28 -19.24 -7.80
C PHE A 117 6.15 -19.43 -6.55
N GLY A 118 6.01 -18.56 -5.55
CA GLY A 118 6.81 -18.63 -4.33
C GLY A 118 8.29 -18.33 -4.56
N VAL A 119 8.61 -17.44 -5.51
CA VAL A 119 10.00 -17.07 -5.81
C VAL A 119 10.50 -16.12 -4.72
N ALA A 120 11.60 -16.50 -4.07
CA ALA A 120 12.24 -15.75 -3.01
C ALA A 120 13.26 -14.74 -3.56
N ASP A 121 12.82 -13.85 -4.45
CA ASP A 121 13.63 -12.80 -5.09
C ASP A 121 13.47 -11.42 -4.44
N GLY A 122 12.69 -11.34 -3.36
CA GLY A 122 12.47 -10.13 -2.60
C GLY A 122 13.53 -9.87 -1.53
N SER A 123 13.62 -8.61 -1.13
CA SER A 123 14.57 -8.14 -0.13
C SER A 123 13.98 -6.98 0.67
N LEU A 124 14.53 -6.72 1.86
CA LEU A 124 14.38 -5.47 2.57
C LEU A 124 15.67 -4.67 2.39
N ARG A 125 15.55 -3.46 1.88
CA ARG A 125 16.67 -2.55 1.63
C ARG A 125 16.43 -1.22 2.32
N LYS A 126 17.49 -0.44 2.46
CA LYS A 126 17.48 0.91 3.01
C LYS A 126 18.24 1.82 2.06
N VAL A 127 17.64 2.95 1.71
CA VAL A 127 18.31 4.05 1.00
C VAL A 127 18.51 5.23 1.96
N ASP A 128 19.74 5.74 2.04
CA ASP A 128 20.01 7.02 2.70
C ASP A 128 19.53 8.17 1.80
N VAL A 129 18.70 9.06 2.35
CA VAL A 129 18.05 10.11 1.56
C VAL A 129 19.03 11.22 1.17
N ALA A 130 20.14 11.38 1.90
CA ALA A 130 21.12 12.44 1.67
C ALA A 130 22.06 12.12 0.50
N ASP A 131 22.47 10.87 0.34
CA ASP A 131 23.45 10.46 -0.69
C ASP A 131 22.96 9.37 -1.66
N GLY A 132 21.78 8.80 -1.43
CA GLY A 132 21.20 7.76 -2.27
C GLY A 132 21.86 6.39 -2.13
N SER A 133 22.74 6.20 -1.14
CA SER A 133 23.39 4.91 -0.90
C SER A 133 22.38 3.85 -0.46
N VAL A 134 22.44 2.67 -1.07
CA VAL A 134 21.52 1.56 -0.79
C VAL A 134 22.25 0.44 -0.07
N THR A 135 21.66 -0.04 1.02
CA THR A 135 22.13 -1.21 1.78
C THR A 135 21.02 -2.25 1.84
N THR A 136 21.36 -3.51 1.57
CA THR A 136 20.45 -4.64 1.79
C THR A 136 20.51 -5.10 3.25
N ILE A 137 19.34 -5.28 3.85
CA ILE A 137 19.18 -5.73 5.25
C ILE A 137 18.85 -7.22 5.28
N ALA A 138 17.91 -7.64 4.43
CA ALA A 138 17.47 -9.03 4.33
C ALA A 138 17.18 -9.37 2.86
N ASP A 139 17.38 -10.63 2.50
CA ASP A 139 17.07 -11.20 1.18
C ASP A 139 16.21 -12.46 1.34
N GLY A 140 15.72 -13.00 0.21
CA GLY A 140 14.96 -14.25 0.20
C GLY A 140 13.51 -14.09 0.66
N LEU A 141 12.98 -12.87 0.62
CA LEU A 141 11.57 -12.60 0.87
C LEU A 141 10.74 -12.99 -0.35
N VAL A 142 9.47 -13.34 -0.14
CA VAL A 142 8.54 -13.68 -1.22
C VAL A 142 7.39 -12.70 -1.22
N MET A 143 7.26 -11.92 -2.30
CA MET A 143 6.20 -10.92 -2.49
C MET A 143 5.92 -10.07 -1.24
N PRO A 144 6.92 -9.34 -0.71
CA PRO A 144 6.73 -8.46 0.44
C PRO A 144 5.96 -7.18 0.03
N ASN A 145 4.71 -7.06 0.47
CA ASN A 145 3.82 -5.92 0.18
C ASN A 145 3.93 -4.84 1.26
N GLY A 146 2.95 -4.73 2.16
CA GLY A 146 2.97 -3.77 3.25
C GLY A 146 4.22 -3.91 4.11
N LEU A 147 4.67 -2.81 4.72
CA LEU A 147 5.86 -2.77 5.57
C LEU A 147 5.61 -1.85 6.77
N VAL A 148 5.86 -2.34 7.97
CA VAL A 148 5.84 -1.53 9.19
C VAL A 148 7.04 -1.83 10.08
N PRO A 149 7.59 -0.81 10.79
CA PRO A 149 8.66 -1.04 11.73
C PRO A 149 8.13 -1.75 12.99
N LEU A 150 8.91 -2.70 13.49
CA LEU A 150 8.80 -3.28 14.82
C LEU A 150 9.87 -2.67 15.74
N ASP A 151 9.90 -3.08 17.01
CA ASP A 151 10.93 -2.62 17.94
C ASP A 151 12.30 -3.22 17.56
N GLY A 152 13.40 -2.51 17.91
CA GLY A 152 14.75 -3.07 17.75
C GLY A 152 15.26 -3.24 16.31
N ASN A 153 14.93 -2.32 15.38
CA ASN A 153 15.30 -2.39 13.96
C ASN A 153 14.80 -3.67 13.26
N ARG A 154 13.65 -4.18 13.70
CA ARG A 154 12.92 -5.28 13.07
C ARG A 154 11.80 -4.71 12.22
N PHE A 155 11.30 -5.50 11.28
CA PHE A 155 10.20 -5.11 10.40
C PHE A 155 9.18 -6.24 10.28
N LEU A 156 7.94 -5.87 9.99
CA LEU A 156 6.89 -6.80 9.62
C LEU A 156 6.48 -6.50 8.19
N THR A 157 6.38 -7.53 7.36
CA THR A 157 5.86 -7.42 5.99
C THR A 157 4.78 -8.47 5.73
N ALA A 158 3.85 -8.15 4.83
CA ALA A 158 2.80 -9.05 4.41
C ALA A 158 3.15 -9.71 3.07
N ARG A 159 2.60 -10.90 2.87
CA ARG A 159 2.60 -11.63 1.61
C ARG A 159 1.15 -11.92 1.22
N THR A 160 0.76 -11.53 0.02
CA THR A 160 -0.64 -11.62 -0.43
C THR A 160 -0.98 -12.94 -1.14
N LEU A 161 -0.05 -13.50 -1.90
CA LEU A 161 -0.31 -14.65 -2.77
C LEU A 161 0.50 -15.89 -2.38
N THR A 162 -0.14 -17.06 -2.55
CA THR A 162 0.40 -18.41 -2.31
C THR A 162 1.04 -18.55 -0.93
N ARG A 163 0.34 -19.15 0.04
CA ARG A 163 0.70 -19.03 1.47
C ARG A 163 0.74 -17.56 1.94
N PRO A 164 -0.39 -16.84 1.85
CA PRO A 164 -0.47 -15.49 2.36
C PRO A 164 -0.17 -15.48 3.87
N GLY A 165 0.41 -14.40 4.37
CA GLY A 165 0.83 -14.36 5.75
C GLY A 165 1.69 -13.16 6.11
N LEU A 166 2.15 -13.16 7.35
CA LEU A 166 3.03 -12.12 7.88
C LEU A 166 4.41 -12.69 8.13
N THR A 167 5.43 -11.96 7.69
CA THR A 167 6.84 -12.31 7.88
C THR A 167 7.52 -11.22 8.69
N VAL A 168 8.15 -11.62 9.78
CA VAL A 168 9.07 -10.77 10.53
C VAL A 168 10.45 -10.82 9.89
N ILE A 169 11.10 -9.67 9.82
CA ILE A 169 12.49 -9.51 9.43
C ILE A 169 13.23 -8.98 10.65
N ASP A 170 14.17 -9.77 11.16
CA ASP A 170 14.94 -9.47 12.35
C ASP A 170 16.14 -8.55 12.01
N SER A 171 16.71 -7.91 13.05
CA SER A 171 17.79 -6.93 12.89
C SER A 171 19.08 -7.50 12.31
N ASP A 172 19.24 -8.82 12.34
CA ASP A 172 20.36 -9.55 11.75
C ASP A 172 20.11 -9.96 10.29
N GLY A 173 18.97 -9.58 9.72
CA GLY A 173 18.56 -9.88 8.35
C GLY A 173 17.87 -11.23 8.18
N THR A 174 17.73 -12.03 9.25
CA THR A 174 16.94 -13.26 9.18
C THR A 174 15.45 -12.95 9.09
N SER A 175 14.68 -13.86 8.48
CA SER A 175 13.23 -13.71 8.38
C SER A 175 12.49 -14.96 8.78
N SER A 176 11.30 -14.79 9.37
CA SER A 176 10.44 -15.88 9.81
C SER A 176 8.96 -15.55 9.62
N ILE A 177 8.20 -16.51 9.14
CA ILE A 177 6.75 -16.41 9.02
C ILE A 177 6.14 -16.54 10.42
N VAL A 178 5.28 -15.60 10.80
CA VAL A 178 4.61 -15.57 12.11
C VAL A 178 3.11 -15.87 12.03
N ARG A 179 2.51 -15.71 10.84
CA ARG A 179 1.08 -15.92 10.56
C ARG A 179 0.86 -16.42 9.14
N GLU A 180 -0.12 -17.31 8.96
CA GLU A 180 -0.64 -17.77 7.64
C GLU A 180 -2.17 -17.96 7.67
N ASP A 181 -2.85 -17.50 8.72
CA ASP A 181 -4.25 -17.76 9.06
C ASP A 181 -5.15 -16.52 8.96
N LEU A 182 -4.67 -15.46 8.28
CA LEU A 182 -5.32 -14.15 8.22
C LEU A 182 -5.94 -13.82 6.85
N GLY A 183 -6.15 -14.81 6.00
CA GLY A 183 -6.60 -14.56 4.62
C GLY A 183 -5.50 -13.93 3.76
N THR A 184 -5.88 -13.28 2.67
CA THR A 184 -4.96 -12.69 1.69
C THR A 184 -4.47 -11.30 2.12
N VAL A 185 -3.65 -11.28 3.17
CA VAL A 185 -3.13 -10.04 3.78
C VAL A 185 -2.22 -9.22 2.86
N ASP A 186 -2.24 -7.90 3.01
CA ASP A 186 -1.55 -7.00 2.08
C ASP A 186 -0.97 -5.72 2.75
N GLY A 187 -1.79 -4.68 2.91
CA GLY A 187 -1.42 -3.43 3.55
C GLY A 187 -1.10 -3.59 5.03
N LEU A 188 -0.19 -2.75 5.54
CA LEU A 188 0.20 -2.73 6.95
C LEU A 188 0.28 -1.30 7.48
N ALA A 189 -0.34 -1.06 8.63
CA ALA A 189 -0.16 0.16 9.41
C ALA A 189 0.09 -0.14 10.89
N ARG A 190 0.86 0.71 11.57
CA ARG A 190 1.15 0.59 13.01
C ARG A 190 0.78 1.87 13.74
N SER A 191 0.15 1.74 14.90
CA SER A 191 -0.03 2.84 15.87
C SER A 191 0.27 2.32 17.27
N GLY A 192 1.37 2.79 17.87
CA GLY A 192 1.86 2.28 19.14
C GLY A 192 2.16 0.77 19.08
N SER A 193 1.55 -0.02 19.95
CA SER A 193 1.64 -1.49 19.93
C SER A 193 0.62 -2.15 19.00
N THR A 194 -0.27 -1.41 18.33
CA THR A 194 -1.30 -1.99 17.48
C THR A 194 -0.84 -2.07 16.03
N ILE A 195 -1.00 -3.24 15.41
CA ILE A 195 -0.78 -3.47 13.98
C ILE A 195 -2.15 -3.67 13.31
N TYR A 196 -2.36 -3.01 12.18
CA TYR A 196 -3.52 -3.15 11.33
C TYR A 196 -3.10 -3.77 9.99
N VAL A 197 -3.87 -4.74 9.52
CA VAL A 197 -3.57 -5.49 8.28
C VAL A 197 -4.82 -5.61 7.44
N THR A 198 -4.80 -5.17 6.19
CA THR A 198 -5.91 -5.37 5.25
C THR A 198 -5.86 -6.75 4.60
N THR A 199 -7.01 -7.26 4.19
CA THR A 199 -7.12 -8.39 3.25
C THR A 199 -7.49 -7.88 1.85
N THR A 200 -6.91 -8.46 0.80
CA THR A 200 -7.09 -7.98 -0.59
C THR A 200 -8.11 -8.81 -1.38
N PHE A 201 -7.89 -10.11 -1.55
CA PHE A 201 -8.65 -10.99 -2.44
C PHE A 201 -9.72 -11.84 -1.74
N ASP A 202 -9.89 -11.66 -0.43
CA ASP A 202 -10.96 -12.28 0.34
C ASP A 202 -12.33 -11.82 -0.17
N MET A 203 -13.33 -12.71 -0.08
CA MET A 203 -14.68 -12.40 -0.55
C MET A 203 -15.33 -11.24 0.20
N VAL A 204 -14.92 -11.08 1.45
CA VAL A 204 -15.30 -9.99 2.34
C VAL A 204 -14.02 -9.37 2.85
N THR A 205 -13.84 -8.09 2.56
CA THR A 205 -12.68 -7.31 2.97
C THR A 205 -12.68 -7.12 4.48
N ALA A 206 -11.53 -7.31 5.09
CA ALA A 206 -11.34 -7.11 6.52
C ALA A 206 -10.09 -6.30 6.82
N VAL A 207 -10.09 -5.69 8.01
CA VAL A 207 -8.88 -5.24 8.70
C VAL A 207 -8.69 -6.11 9.93
N HIS A 208 -7.56 -6.78 10.02
CA HIS A 208 -7.11 -7.50 11.20
C HIS A 208 -6.33 -6.56 12.12
N VAL A 209 -6.55 -6.70 13.42
CA VAL A 209 -5.92 -5.90 14.48
C VAL A 209 -5.14 -6.85 15.38
N LEU A 210 -3.83 -6.63 15.45
CA LEU A 210 -2.87 -7.46 16.18
C LEU A 210 -2.07 -6.61 17.18
N ASP A 211 -1.42 -7.30 18.14
CA ASP A 211 -0.43 -6.72 19.04
C ASP A 211 0.99 -6.92 18.45
N ALA A 212 1.75 -5.84 18.32
CA ALA A 212 3.13 -5.83 17.84
C ALA A 212 4.09 -6.61 18.76
N HIS A 213 3.75 -6.76 20.05
CA HIS A 213 4.52 -7.52 21.02
C HIS A 213 4.10 -9.00 21.11
N ASP A 214 2.94 -9.35 20.56
CA ASP A 214 2.45 -10.72 20.47
C ASP A 214 1.77 -10.96 19.10
N LEU A 215 2.59 -10.98 18.05
CA LEU A 215 2.15 -11.33 16.69
C LEU A 215 1.57 -12.76 16.62
N GLY A 216 1.89 -13.58 17.64
CA GLY A 216 1.41 -14.93 17.90
C GLY A 216 0.06 -14.99 18.62
N GLY A 217 -0.49 -13.85 19.02
CA GLY A 217 -1.65 -13.74 19.90
C GLY A 217 -3.01 -13.66 19.19
N PRO A 218 -4.06 -13.30 19.96
CA PRO A 218 -5.41 -13.11 19.47
C PRO A 218 -5.50 -12.02 18.40
N VAL A 219 -6.45 -12.20 17.47
CA VAL A 219 -6.72 -11.26 16.39
C VAL A 219 -8.15 -10.74 16.54
N ARG A 220 -8.32 -9.42 16.46
CA ARG A 220 -9.64 -8.81 16.27
C ARG A 220 -9.82 -8.48 14.80
N THR A 221 -11.00 -8.76 14.26
CA THR A 221 -11.30 -8.54 12.84
C THR A 221 -12.40 -7.51 12.70
N ILE A 222 -12.16 -6.50 11.86
CA ILE A 222 -13.15 -5.51 11.43
C ILE A 222 -13.53 -5.84 10.00
N THR A 223 -14.75 -6.30 9.80
CA THR A 223 -15.29 -6.52 8.45
C THR A 223 -15.72 -5.20 7.84
N LEU A 224 -15.25 -4.90 6.63
CA LEU A 224 -15.63 -3.71 5.90
C LEU A 224 -16.85 -4.00 5.00
N PRO A 225 -17.81 -3.07 4.88
CA PRO A 225 -18.97 -3.25 4.01
C PRO A 225 -18.57 -3.48 2.54
N GLY A 226 -19.32 -4.36 1.87
CA GLY A 226 -19.09 -4.74 0.48
C GLY A 226 -18.76 -6.22 0.32
N PHE A 227 -18.76 -6.70 -0.92
CA PHE A 227 -18.51 -8.09 -1.26
C PHE A 227 -17.91 -8.20 -2.66
N GLY A 228 -17.00 -9.16 -2.84
CA GLY A 228 -16.47 -9.47 -4.16
C GLY A 228 -15.28 -8.64 -4.58
N PRO A 229 -14.77 -8.90 -5.79
CA PRO A 229 -13.52 -8.31 -6.28
C PRO A 229 -13.61 -6.79 -6.45
N ALA A 230 -14.80 -6.19 -6.53
CA ALA A 230 -14.95 -4.73 -6.52
C ALA A 230 -14.62 -4.09 -5.16
N ASN A 231 -14.46 -4.89 -4.09
CA ASN A 231 -14.17 -4.43 -2.74
C ASN A 231 -12.73 -4.72 -2.31
N MET A 232 -11.82 -5.00 -3.26
CA MET A 232 -10.42 -5.29 -2.93
C MET A 232 -9.76 -4.08 -2.28
N ALA A 233 -9.43 -4.20 -0.99
CA ALA A 233 -8.54 -3.28 -0.32
C ALA A 233 -7.10 -3.56 -0.76
N ASP A 234 -6.24 -2.57 -0.56
CA ASP A 234 -4.81 -2.65 -0.84
C ASP A 234 -4.09 -2.17 0.42
N ASP A 235 -3.47 -0.99 0.42
CA ASP A 235 -2.84 -0.44 1.63
C ASP A 235 -3.80 0.33 2.57
N LEU A 236 -3.29 0.65 3.76
CA LEU A 236 -3.96 1.50 4.74
C LEU A 236 -2.98 2.36 5.54
N THR A 237 -3.50 3.42 6.16
CA THR A 237 -2.76 4.22 7.14
C THR A 237 -3.60 4.57 8.35
N VAL A 238 -2.93 4.91 9.45
CA VAL A 238 -3.57 5.49 10.64
C VAL A 238 -3.48 7.00 10.55
N GLY A 239 -4.63 7.68 10.61
CA GLY A 239 -4.68 9.13 10.56
C GLY A 239 -4.38 9.81 11.91
N PRO A 240 -4.18 11.14 11.89
CA PRO A 240 -3.97 11.93 13.10
C PRO A 240 -5.19 11.92 14.03
N ASP A 241 -6.37 11.55 13.52
CA ASP A 241 -7.60 11.36 14.29
C ASP A 241 -7.76 9.93 14.86
N GLY A 242 -6.73 9.08 14.72
CA GLY A 242 -6.72 7.70 15.20
C GLY A 242 -7.55 6.72 14.35
N ALA A 243 -8.25 7.20 13.32
CA ALA A 243 -8.99 6.35 12.40
C ALA A 243 -8.07 5.69 11.36
N LEU A 244 -8.53 4.59 10.78
CA LEU A 244 -7.87 3.95 9.64
C LEU A 244 -8.40 4.57 8.35
N TYR A 245 -7.53 4.69 7.35
CA TYR A 245 -7.88 5.11 6.00
C TYR A 245 -7.39 4.02 5.07
N VAL A 246 -8.32 3.39 4.37
CA VAL A 246 -8.07 2.16 3.59
C VAL A 246 -8.25 2.49 2.11
N ALA A 247 -7.22 2.18 1.32
CA ALA A 247 -7.26 2.24 -0.13
C ALA A 247 -8.06 1.04 -0.66
N PHE A 248 -9.03 1.29 -1.53
CA PHE A 248 -9.72 0.24 -2.28
C PHE A 248 -9.32 0.32 -3.74
N ASN A 249 -8.49 -0.63 -4.17
CA ASN A 249 -7.90 -0.65 -5.50
C ASN A 249 -8.97 -0.80 -6.57
N ALA A 250 -9.63 -1.97 -6.64
CA ALA A 250 -10.69 -2.22 -7.60
C ALA A 250 -11.94 -1.35 -7.34
N GLY A 251 -12.16 -0.94 -6.09
CA GLY A 251 -13.28 -0.08 -5.71
C GLY A 251 -13.10 1.39 -6.09
N GLY A 252 -11.88 1.81 -6.40
CA GLY A 252 -11.56 3.17 -6.84
C GLY A 252 -11.90 4.25 -5.82
N LYS A 253 -11.67 3.97 -4.53
CA LYS A 253 -12.14 4.80 -3.41
C LYS A 253 -11.21 4.74 -2.21
N VAL A 254 -11.41 5.66 -1.26
CA VAL A 254 -10.80 5.62 0.07
C VAL A 254 -11.89 5.60 1.13
N VAL A 255 -11.76 4.67 2.08
CA VAL A 255 -12.72 4.48 3.18
C VAL A 255 -12.05 4.82 4.50
N ARG A 256 -12.66 5.69 5.31
CA ARG A 256 -12.26 5.93 6.69
C ARG A 256 -13.00 4.94 7.60
N VAL A 257 -12.28 4.31 8.53
CA VAL A 257 -12.79 3.28 9.45
C VAL A 257 -12.41 3.67 10.88
N ASP A 258 -13.39 3.71 11.77
CA ASP A 258 -13.16 3.79 13.20
C ASP A 258 -12.68 2.42 13.71
N PRO A 259 -11.43 2.31 14.22
CA PRO A 259 -10.88 1.02 14.58
C PRO A 259 -11.63 0.37 15.74
N ASP A 260 -12.26 1.11 16.65
CA ASP A 260 -12.89 0.54 17.84
C ASP A 260 -14.28 -0.03 17.55
N SER A 261 -15.11 0.76 16.87
CA SER A 261 -16.50 0.40 16.53
C SER A 261 -16.63 -0.35 15.21
N GLY A 262 -15.64 -0.23 14.31
CA GLY A 262 -15.73 -0.71 12.93
C GLY A 262 -16.62 0.14 12.02
N SER A 263 -17.14 1.28 12.51
CA SER A 263 -17.94 2.19 11.71
C SER A 263 -17.11 2.76 10.58
N SER A 264 -17.65 2.74 9.36
CA SER A 264 -16.90 3.13 8.17
C SER A 264 -17.71 3.99 7.21
N CYS A 265 -17.01 4.82 6.45
CA CYS A 265 -17.59 5.74 5.48
C CYS A 265 -16.61 5.93 4.31
N GLU A 266 -17.14 6.17 3.13
CA GLU A 266 -16.34 6.59 2.00
C GLU A 266 -16.00 8.08 2.13
N ILE A 267 -14.73 8.45 1.93
CA ILE A 267 -14.29 9.85 1.96
C ILE A 267 -13.93 10.39 0.57
N ALA A 268 -13.63 9.50 -0.38
CA ALA A 268 -13.33 9.85 -1.76
C ALA A 268 -13.65 8.68 -2.69
N SER A 269 -14.08 9.00 -3.91
CA SER A 269 -14.46 8.06 -4.96
C SER A 269 -13.97 8.55 -6.32
N GLY A 270 -14.04 7.70 -7.34
CA GLY A 270 -13.54 8.04 -8.68
C GLY A 270 -12.01 8.15 -8.74
N LEU A 271 -11.33 7.40 -7.86
CA LEU A 271 -9.87 7.26 -7.79
C LEU A 271 -9.49 5.82 -8.20
N PRO A 272 -9.66 5.45 -9.49
CA PRO A 272 -9.53 4.06 -9.93
C PRO A 272 -8.14 3.49 -9.63
N PHE A 273 -8.10 2.25 -9.14
CA PHE A 273 -6.86 1.53 -8.80
C PHE A 273 -6.00 2.24 -7.74
N THR A 274 -6.64 2.86 -6.73
CA THR A 274 -5.94 3.42 -5.57
C THR A 274 -5.22 2.31 -4.81
N SER A 275 -3.90 2.40 -4.70
CA SER A 275 -3.04 1.37 -4.11
C SER A 275 -2.63 1.68 -2.68
N ALA A 276 -2.29 2.93 -2.38
CA ALA A 276 -1.87 3.33 -1.04
C ALA A 276 -2.33 4.71 -0.64
N VAL A 277 -2.29 4.95 0.67
CA VAL A 277 -2.68 6.22 1.29
C VAL A 277 -1.75 6.59 2.46
N LYS A 278 -1.39 7.87 2.60
CA LYS A 278 -0.59 8.37 3.74
C LYS A 278 -0.94 9.82 4.06
N PHE A 279 -0.96 10.19 5.33
CA PHE A 279 -1.07 11.60 5.72
C PHE A 279 0.24 12.33 5.47
N GLY A 280 0.14 13.60 5.05
CA GLY A 280 1.30 14.45 4.78
C GLY A 280 2.27 14.52 5.96
N ALA A 281 3.57 14.55 5.67
CA ALA A 281 4.57 14.79 6.69
C ALA A 281 5.81 15.50 6.12
N GLY A 282 6.45 16.28 6.99
CA GLY A 282 7.64 17.05 6.64
C GLY A 282 7.34 18.37 5.91
N PRO A 283 8.40 19.12 5.54
CA PRO A 283 8.26 20.42 4.92
C PRO A 283 7.44 20.38 3.61
N GLY A 284 6.44 21.27 3.50
CA GLY A 284 5.64 21.44 2.28
C GLY A 284 4.46 20.46 2.12
N TRP A 285 4.30 19.49 3.01
CA TRP A 285 3.19 18.54 3.01
C TRP A 285 2.27 18.78 4.19
N ASP A 286 0.96 18.88 3.95
CA ASP A 286 -0.02 19.18 4.99
C ASP A 286 -0.34 17.92 5.81
N PRO A 287 -0.08 17.90 7.13
CA PRO A 287 -0.33 16.74 7.98
C PRO A 287 -1.80 16.39 8.19
N ASN A 288 -2.72 17.27 7.80
CA ASN A 288 -4.15 17.01 7.82
C ASN A 288 -4.70 16.56 6.46
N SER A 289 -3.87 16.58 5.42
CA SER A 289 -4.21 16.07 4.10
C SER A 289 -3.81 14.60 3.97
N LEU A 290 -4.68 13.82 3.33
CA LEU A 290 -4.38 12.45 2.95
C LEU A 290 -3.92 12.42 1.50
N TYR A 291 -2.83 11.74 1.21
CA TYR A 291 -2.30 11.57 -0.13
C TYR A 291 -2.53 10.14 -0.58
N THR A 292 -2.89 9.95 -1.84
CA THR A 292 -3.18 8.64 -2.42
C THR A 292 -2.27 8.38 -3.62
N THR A 293 -1.91 7.13 -3.86
CA THR A 293 -1.31 6.66 -5.12
C THR A 293 -2.26 5.74 -5.87
N GLY A 294 -2.12 5.67 -7.19
CA GLY A 294 -2.85 4.69 -7.99
C GLY A 294 -1.99 3.99 -9.04
N PHE A 295 -2.43 2.80 -9.48
CA PHE A 295 -1.76 2.04 -10.55
C PHE A 295 -1.79 2.72 -11.92
N LEU A 296 -2.56 3.80 -12.08
CA LEU A 296 -2.53 4.65 -13.28
C LEU A 296 -1.43 5.73 -13.22
N GLY A 297 -0.71 5.83 -12.10
CA GLY A 297 0.42 6.74 -11.94
C GLY A 297 0.07 8.15 -11.54
N ASP A 298 -1.10 8.32 -10.94
CA ASP A 298 -1.56 9.53 -10.30
C ASP A 298 -1.27 9.53 -8.80
N VAL A 299 -1.01 10.74 -8.29
CA VAL A 299 -1.01 11.04 -6.87
C VAL A 299 -2.06 12.11 -6.64
N HIS A 300 -3.00 11.85 -5.72
CA HIS A 300 -4.02 12.81 -5.33
C HIS A 300 -3.79 13.28 -3.89
N ARG A 301 -4.14 14.54 -3.62
CA ARG A 301 -4.29 15.11 -2.29
C ARG A 301 -5.77 15.20 -1.97
N LEU A 302 -6.16 14.63 -0.83
CA LEU A 302 -7.50 14.68 -0.27
C LEU A 302 -7.50 15.59 0.96
N GLU A 303 -8.38 16.59 0.94
CA GLU A 303 -8.50 17.59 2.01
C GLU A 303 -9.92 17.57 2.58
N ARG A 304 -10.05 17.68 3.90
CA ARG A 304 -11.36 17.93 4.52
C ARG A 304 -11.82 19.34 4.19
N VAL A 305 -13.07 19.49 3.79
CA VAL A 305 -13.72 20.80 3.67
C VAL A 305 -14.03 21.28 5.09
N ALA A 306 -13.38 22.36 5.51
CA ALA A 306 -13.72 23.02 6.76
C ALA A 306 -15.17 23.56 6.68
N GLY A 307 -15.97 23.23 7.69
CA GLY A 307 -17.32 23.77 7.88
C GLY A 307 -17.32 25.15 8.51
#